data_AF-A0A662MHD6-F1
#
_entry.id   AF-A0A662MHD6-F1
#
_cell.length_a   1.000
_cell.length_b   1.000
_cell.length_c   1.000
_cell.angle_alpha   90.00
_cell.angle_beta   90.00
_cell.angle_gamma   90.00
#
_symmetry.space_group_name_H-M   'P 1'
#
loop_
_entity.id
_entity.type
_entity.pdbx_description
1 polymer ?
#
loop_
_entity_poly.entity_id
_entity_poly.type
_entity_poly.pdbx_seq_one_letter_code
_entity_poly.pdbx_strand_id
1 'polypeptide(L)'
;MYREMRRDVESIFLSKGRLLNYLPGGKADMLRLLEYTVEEALLQGRKLVILSPRMFQREIRDIAREKAAEDGRSVVHLPSTHLPCPLINREIKIADVVHHCLSAGQCAYQKDFDLEIFRDILSGKREFSSSRQLLSERGMCPSRMVIDLAAEGFIIVSDYPFIFHQGWRRLIEEISTGPEKMVILMIEPYELLRGIDEEFTFTIHREDLSEEYL
;
A
#
# COMPACT_ATOMS: atom_id res chain seq x y z
N MET A 1 27.89 6.22 11.99
CA MET A 1 26.75 5.40 11.55
C MET A 1 25.39 6.05 11.82
N TYR A 2 24.87 6.14 13.06
CA TYR A 2 23.47 6.60 13.26
C TYR A 2 23.20 8.07 12.88
N ARG A 3 24.16 8.97 13.15
CA ARG A 3 24.09 10.38 12.67
C ARG A 3 24.23 10.50 11.15
N GLU A 4 24.82 9.50 10.49
CA GLU A 4 24.93 9.47 9.02
C GLU A 4 23.61 8.99 8.42
N MET A 5 23.02 7.91 8.94
CA MET A 5 21.73 7.40 8.48
C MET A 5 20.62 8.46 8.49
N ARG A 6 20.50 9.23 9.57
CA ARG A 6 19.52 10.32 9.66
C ARG A 6 19.76 11.39 8.58
N ARG A 7 21.01 11.79 8.37
CA ARG A 7 21.38 12.75 7.32
C ARG A 7 21.11 12.21 5.92
N ASP A 8 21.33 10.91 5.70
CA ASP A 8 21.06 10.27 4.42
C ASP A 8 19.56 10.30 4.11
N VAL A 9 18.71 10.02 5.12
CA VAL A 9 17.26 10.15 5.02
C VAL A 9 16.87 11.59 4.70
N GLU A 10 17.30 12.56 5.51
CA GLU A 10 17.05 14.00 5.30
C GLU A 10 17.43 14.42 3.85
N SER A 11 18.57 13.94 3.35
CA SER A 11 19.04 14.25 2.00
C SER A 11 18.09 13.75 0.89
N ILE A 12 17.40 12.62 1.09
CA ILE A 12 16.43 12.06 0.13
C ILE A 12 15.12 12.83 0.14
N PHE A 13 14.74 13.39 1.28
CA PHE A 13 13.58 14.27 1.35
C PHE A 13 13.86 15.64 0.69
N LEU A 14 15.10 16.14 0.78
CA LEU A 14 15.51 17.41 0.18
C LEU A 14 15.88 17.30 -1.31
N SER A 15 16.41 16.17 -1.77
CA SER A 15 16.84 15.95 -3.16
C SER A 15 15.83 15.10 -3.95
N LYS A 16 15.83 15.17 -5.28
CA LYS A 16 15.09 14.21 -6.14
C LYS A 16 15.89 12.89 -6.30
N GLY A 17 16.53 12.43 -5.23
CA GLY A 17 17.51 11.34 -5.24
C GLY A 17 16.92 9.95 -5.01
N ARG A 18 17.79 8.93 -5.15
CA ARG A 18 17.55 7.55 -4.72
C ARG A 18 18.67 7.17 -3.75
N LEU A 19 18.33 6.41 -2.72
CA LEU A 19 19.29 5.90 -1.74
C LEU A 19 19.15 4.39 -1.65
N LEU A 20 20.29 3.71 -1.69
CA LEU A 20 20.38 2.28 -1.41
C LEU A 20 21.31 2.12 -0.21
N ASN A 21 20.77 1.64 0.90
CA ASN A 21 21.51 1.46 2.14
C ASN A 21 21.63 -0.02 2.48
N TYR A 22 22.85 -0.43 2.83
CA TYR A 22 23.11 -1.72 3.46
C TYR A 22 23.17 -1.55 4.97
N LEU A 23 22.33 -2.28 5.70
CA LEU A 23 22.19 -2.16 7.15
C LEU A 23 22.75 -3.40 7.86
N PRO A 24 24.02 -3.39 8.31
CA PRO A 24 24.66 -4.56 8.90
C PRO A 24 24.07 -4.98 10.26
N GLY A 25 23.39 -4.08 10.99
CA GLY A 25 22.71 -4.39 12.24
C GLY A 25 21.35 -5.10 12.08
N GLY A 26 20.96 -5.42 10.83
CA GLY A 26 19.72 -6.14 10.54
C GLY A 26 18.48 -5.40 11.05
N LYS A 27 17.60 -6.13 11.76
CA LYS A 27 16.30 -5.61 12.19
C LYS A 27 16.39 -4.31 13.01
N ALA A 28 17.35 -4.18 13.93
CA ALA A 28 17.45 -2.99 14.78
C ALA A 28 17.76 -1.72 13.99
N ASP A 29 18.63 -1.81 12.99
CA ASP A 29 18.96 -0.68 12.12
C ASP A 29 17.82 -0.39 11.14
N MET A 30 17.12 -1.43 10.66
CA MET A 30 15.93 -1.29 9.83
C MET A 30 14.81 -0.50 10.54
N LEU A 31 14.52 -0.82 11.80
CA LEU A 31 13.51 -0.10 12.59
C LEU A 31 13.91 1.37 12.81
N ARG A 32 15.20 1.65 13.03
CA ARG A 32 15.68 3.04 13.14
C ARG A 32 15.59 3.81 11.83
N LEU A 33 15.92 3.17 10.70
CA LEU A 33 15.74 3.76 9.38
C LEU A 33 14.25 4.10 9.14
N LEU A 34 13.36 3.18 9.50
CA LEU A 34 11.92 3.40 9.44
C LEU A 34 11.49 4.61 10.27
N GLU A 35 11.88 4.67 11.54
CA GLU A 35 11.56 5.79 12.44
C GLU A 35 12.02 7.13 11.84
N TYR A 36 13.28 7.22 11.40
CA TYR A 36 13.80 8.45 10.78
C TYR A 36 13.05 8.81 9.48
N THR A 37 12.67 7.82 8.68
CA THR A 37 11.94 8.06 7.43
C THR A 37 10.52 8.54 7.69
N VAL A 38 9.83 7.99 8.70
CA VAL A 38 8.49 8.44 9.11
C VAL A 38 8.55 9.84 9.68
N GLU A 39 9.50 10.12 10.59
CA GLU A 39 9.68 11.45 11.18
C GLU A 39 9.94 12.51 10.10
N GLU A 40 10.83 12.21 9.14
CA GLU A 40 11.14 13.16 8.06
C GLU A 40 9.96 13.34 7.09
N ALA A 41 9.20 12.27 6.83
CA ALA A 41 7.98 12.36 6.03
C ALA A 41 6.94 13.30 6.65
N LEU A 42 6.71 13.16 7.95
CA LEU A 42 5.81 14.04 8.71
C LEU A 42 6.31 15.48 8.69
N LEU A 43 7.59 15.69 9.00
CA LEU A 43 8.22 17.02 9.03
C LEU A 43 8.12 17.77 7.70
N GLN A 44 8.33 17.06 6.59
CA GLN A 44 8.33 17.64 5.24
C GLN A 44 6.94 17.66 4.61
N GLY A 45 5.93 17.11 5.28
CA GLY A 45 4.60 16.92 4.72
C GLY A 45 4.65 16.12 3.42
N ARG A 46 5.47 15.07 3.33
CA ARG A 46 5.60 14.23 2.13
C ARG A 46 4.96 12.88 2.37
N LYS A 47 4.00 12.52 1.51
CA LYS A 47 3.37 11.19 1.53
C LYS A 47 4.41 10.08 1.45
N LEU A 48 4.27 9.07 2.32
CA LEU A 48 5.21 7.96 2.45
C LEU A 48 4.55 6.63 2.11
N VAL A 49 5.13 5.89 1.18
CA VAL A 49 4.75 4.51 0.89
C VAL A 49 5.84 3.58 1.36
N ILE A 50 5.51 2.69 2.29
CA ILE A 50 6.41 1.70 2.86
C ILE A 50 6.04 0.34 2.28
N LEU A 51 6.92 -0.20 1.46
CA LEU A 51 6.81 -1.53 0.86
C LEU A 51 7.67 -2.50 1.68
N SER A 52 7.06 -3.53 2.23
CA SER A 52 7.77 -4.51 3.05
C SER A 52 7.18 -5.92 2.94
N PRO A 53 7.99 -6.97 3.19
CA PRO A 53 7.49 -8.33 3.40
C PRO A 53 6.42 -8.40 4.48
N ARG A 54 5.45 -9.31 4.32
CA ARG A 54 4.30 -9.47 5.23
C ARG A 54 4.71 -9.62 6.71
N MET A 55 5.82 -10.31 6.97
CA MET A 55 6.33 -10.56 8.32
C MET A 55 6.70 -9.28 9.10
N PHE A 56 7.02 -8.19 8.41
CA PHE A 56 7.38 -6.90 9.04
C PHE A 56 6.22 -5.90 9.06
N GLN A 57 5.17 -6.09 8.26
CA GLN A 57 4.14 -5.07 8.04
C GLN A 57 3.41 -4.65 9.32
N ARG A 58 3.14 -5.59 10.24
CA ARG A 58 2.46 -5.27 11.51
C ARG A 58 3.30 -4.33 12.37
N GLU A 59 4.57 -4.65 12.55
CA GLU A 59 5.50 -3.84 13.34
C GLU A 59 5.75 -2.47 12.69
N ILE A 60 5.95 -2.44 11.37
CA ILE A 60 6.10 -1.20 10.59
C ILE A 60 4.87 -0.30 10.75
N ARG A 61 3.67 -0.87 10.62
CA ARG A 61 2.41 -0.15 10.78
C ARG A 61 2.27 0.41 12.18
N ASP A 62 2.59 -0.36 13.21
CA ASP A 62 2.42 0.06 14.60
C ASP A 62 3.36 1.24 14.91
N ILE A 63 4.63 1.19 14.47
CA ILE A 63 5.58 2.30 14.60
C ILE A 63 5.12 3.54 13.82
N ALA A 64 4.69 3.35 12.57
CA ALA A 64 4.19 4.46 11.76
C ALA A 64 2.95 5.11 12.39
N ARG A 65 2.05 4.33 12.97
CA ARG A 65 0.84 4.82 13.67
C ARG A 65 1.17 5.63 14.91
N GLU A 66 2.09 5.13 15.74
CA GLU A 66 2.54 5.84 16.93
C GLU A 66 3.05 7.23 16.58
N LYS A 67 3.94 7.33 15.60
CA LYS A 67 4.52 8.61 15.15
C LYS A 67 3.51 9.51 14.46
N ALA A 68 2.68 8.96 13.57
CA ALA A 68 1.70 9.74 12.82
C ALA A 68 0.55 10.26 13.71
N ALA A 69 0.24 9.58 14.82
CA ALA A 69 -0.79 10.01 15.77
C ALA A 69 -0.43 11.35 16.44
N GLU A 70 0.86 11.60 16.71
CA GLU A 70 1.33 12.88 17.27
C GLU A 70 1.07 14.07 16.33
N ASP A 71 1.13 13.83 15.02
CA ASP A 71 0.92 14.85 13.97
C ASP A 71 -0.52 14.85 13.41
N GLY A 72 -1.40 13.96 13.91
CA GLY A 72 -2.76 13.79 13.42
C GLY A 72 -2.86 13.24 11.98
N ARG A 73 -1.83 12.54 11.50
CA ARG A 73 -1.75 11.98 10.14
C ARG A 73 -2.25 10.54 10.08
N SER A 74 -2.80 10.15 8.93
CA SER A 74 -3.37 8.82 8.70
C SER A 74 -2.30 7.79 8.29
N VAL A 75 -2.44 6.57 8.81
CA VAL A 75 -1.63 5.41 8.43
C VAL A 75 -2.56 4.30 7.96
N VAL A 76 -2.49 3.99 6.68
CA VAL A 76 -3.31 2.96 6.04
C VAL A 76 -2.45 1.71 5.84
N HIS A 77 -2.94 0.58 6.35
CA HIS A 77 -2.34 -0.72 6.12
C HIS A 77 -3.13 -1.47 5.05
N LEU A 78 -2.51 -1.67 3.89
CA LEU A 78 -3.08 -2.32 2.71
C LEU A 78 -2.29 -3.61 2.45
N PRO A 79 -2.51 -4.68 3.22
CA PRO A 79 -1.77 -5.92 3.00
C PRO A 79 -2.17 -6.53 1.64
N SER A 80 -1.18 -7.12 0.98
CA SER A 80 -1.30 -8.08 -0.12
C SER A 80 -2.42 -9.08 0.14
N THR A 81 -3.62 -8.78 -0.35
CA THR A 81 -4.78 -9.62 -0.14
C THR A 81 -5.53 -9.75 -1.44
N HIS A 82 -6.12 -10.92 -1.59
CA HIS A 82 -7.19 -11.13 -2.53
C HIS A 82 -8.40 -10.36 -1.97
N LEU A 83 -8.96 -9.48 -2.79
CA LEU A 83 -10.03 -8.57 -2.45
C LEU A 83 -11.30 -9.06 -3.14
N PRO A 84 -12.41 -9.21 -2.41
CA PRO A 84 -13.66 -9.58 -3.04
C PRO A 84 -14.09 -8.48 -4.01
N CYS A 85 -14.38 -8.86 -5.24
CA CYS A 85 -15.03 -7.99 -6.22
C CYS A 85 -16.47 -8.46 -6.43
N PRO A 86 -17.48 -7.67 -5.99
CA PRO A 86 -18.87 -8.07 -6.10
C PRO A 86 -19.36 -8.10 -7.56
N LEU A 87 -18.70 -7.38 -8.48
CA LEU A 87 -19.08 -7.34 -9.90
C LEU A 87 -18.84 -8.68 -10.61
N ILE A 88 -17.68 -9.30 -10.37
CA ILE A 88 -17.29 -10.57 -11.00
C ILE A 88 -17.48 -11.78 -10.09
N ASN A 89 -17.95 -11.56 -8.86
CA ASN A 89 -18.12 -12.57 -7.82
C ASN A 89 -16.88 -13.47 -7.62
N ARG A 90 -15.70 -12.85 -7.66
CA ARG A 90 -14.39 -13.49 -7.50
C ARG A 90 -13.48 -12.57 -6.69
N GLU A 91 -12.41 -13.15 -6.14
CA GLU A 91 -11.36 -12.33 -5.54
C GLU A 91 -10.39 -11.82 -6.62
N ILE A 92 -9.93 -10.58 -6.47
CA ILE A 92 -8.88 -9.98 -7.31
C ILE A 92 -7.69 -9.61 -6.45
N LYS A 93 -6.47 -9.71 -6.97
CA LYS A 93 -5.29 -9.25 -6.23
C LYS A 93 -5.29 -7.74 -6.11
N ILE A 94 -4.73 -7.22 -5.02
CA ILE A 94 -4.56 -5.77 -4.82
C ILE A 94 -3.82 -5.10 -5.99
N ALA A 95 -2.83 -5.78 -6.57
CA ALA A 95 -2.09 -5.39 -7.77
C ALA A 95 -2.98 -5.22 -9.01
N ASP A 96 -4.04 -6.00 -9.12
CA ASP A 96 -4.95 -5.99 -10.26
C ASP A 96 -6.10 -5.00 -10.10
N VAL A 97 -6.34 -4.50 -8.89
CA VAL A 97 -7.42 -3.54 -8.60
C VAL A 97 -7.34 -2.33 -9.51
N VAL A 98 -6.15 -1.81 -9.78
CA VAL A 98 -5.97 -0.63 -10.62
C VAL A 98 -6.37 -0.93 -12.06
N HIS A 99 -5.95 -2.08 -12.60
CA HIS A 99 -6.34 -2.49 -13.94
C HIS A 99 -7.84 -2.78 -14.00
N HIS A 100 -8.35 -3.56 -13.06
CA HIS A 100 -9.75 -3.99 -13.00
C HIS A 100 -10.71 -2.83 -12.74
N CYS A 101 -10.48 -2.05 -11.70
CA CYS A 101 -11.41 -1.01 -11.25
C CYS A 101 -11.27 0.31 -12.01
N LEU A 102 -10.06 0.69 -12.44
CA LEU A 102 -9.88 1.97 -13.14
C LEU A 102 -10.06 1.84 -14.67
N SER A 103 -9.86 0.65 -15.25
CA SER A 103 -10.05 0.45 -16.71
C SER A 103 -11.47 0.06 -17.09
N ALA A 104 -12.26 -0.52 -16.18
CA ALA A 104 -13.60 -1.03 -16.48
C ALA A 104 -14.72 0.03 -16.61
N GLY A 105 -14.44 1.33 -16.48
CA GLY A 105 -15.47 2.39 -16.58
C GLY A 105 -16.35 2.49 -15.32
N GLN A 106 -17.65 2.74 -15.49
CA GLN A 106 -18.61 2.89 -14.37
C GLN A 106 -19.01 1.53 -13.78
N CYS A 107 -18.57 1.24 -12.56
CA CYS A 107 -19.03 0.05 -11.83
C CYS A 107 -20.22 0.40 -10.91
N ALA A 108 -21.28 -0.42 -10.92
CA ALA A 108 -22.48 -0.17 -10.10
C ALA A 108 -22.18 -0.10 -8.59
N TYR A 109 -21.16 -0.85 -8.14
CA TYR A 109 -20.69 -0.87 -6.74
C TYR A 109 -19.76 0.30 -6.38
N GLN A 110 -19.61 1.30 -7.26
CA GLN A 110 -18.91 2.55 -6.98
C GLN A 110 -19.88 3.70 -6.60
N LYS A 111 -21.20 3.47 -6.62
CA LYS A 111 -22.19 4.52 -6.36
C LYS A 111 -22.46 4.78 -4.89
N ASP A 112 -22.36 3.74 -4.06
CA ASP A 112 -22.61 3.82 -2.63
C ASP A 112 -21.28 4.03 -1.88
N PHE A 113 -21.20 5.12 -1.10
CA PHE A 113 -20.02 5.48 -0.34
C PHE A 113 -20.37 5.93 1.08
N ASP A 114 -20.09 5.08 2.07
CA ASP A 114 -20.24 5.40 3.48
C ASP A 114 -18.99 6.14 4.01
N LEU A 115 -19.16 7.46 4.20
CA LEU A 115 -18.11 8.36 4.69
C LEU A 115 -17.65 8.03 6.13
N GLU A 116 -18.52 7.45 6.96
CA GLU A 116 -18.18 7.13 8.35
C GLU A 116 -17.24 5.94 8.40
N ILE A 117 -17.59 4.86 7.68
CA ILE A 117 -16.75 3.67 7.57
C ILE A 117 -15.39 4.02 6.95
N PHE A 118 -15.40 4.84 5.91
CA PHE A 118 -14.18 5.33 5.28
C PHE A 118 -13.26 6.04 6.29
N ARG A 119 -13.81 6.99 7.07
CA ARG A 119 -13.06 7.74 8.08
C ARG A 119 -12.55 6.86 9.22
N ASP A 120 -13.31 5.88 9.65
CA ASP A 120 -12.89 4.94 10.69
C ASP A 120 -11.71 4.08 10.24
N ILE A 121 -11.70 3.63 8.98
CA ILE A 121 -10.57 2.90 8.42
C ILE A 121 -9.36 3.83 8.23
N LEU A 122 -9.57 5.01 7.65
CA LEU A 122 -8.51 5.98 7.38
C LEU A 122 -7.82 6.47 8.67
N SER A 123 -8.59 6.68 9.74
CA SER A 123 -8.05 7.06 11.07
C SER A 123 -7.43 5.90 11.84
N GLY A 124 -7.53 4.67 11.33
CA GLY A 124 -6.99 3.48 11.99
C GLY A 124 -7.82 2.94 13.15
N LYS A 125 -9.00 3.51 13.43
CA LYS A 125 -9.97 2.93 14.40
C LYS A 125 -10.42 1.54 14.01
N ARG A 126 -10.42 1.25 12.70
CA ARG A 126 -10.75 -0.05 12.13
C ARG A 126 -9.66 -0.48 11.15
N GLU A 127 -9.34 -1.77 11.13
CA GLU A 127 -8.44 -2.31 10.11
C GLU A 127 -9.21 -2.58 8.81
N PHE A 128 -8.62 -2.23 7.67
CA PHE A 128 -9.23 -2.48 6.36
C PHE A 128 -9.52 -3.98 6.14
N SER A 129 -8.56 -4.84 6.51
CA SER A 129 -8.63 -6.30 6.38
C SER A 129 -9.88 -6.91 7.03
N SER A 130 -10.25 -6.44 8.22
CA SER A 130 -11.43 -6.89 8.98
C SER A 130 -12.73 -6.17 8.60
N SER A 131 -12.64 -5.12 7.76
CA SER A 131 -13.79 -4.33 7.31
C SER A 131 -14.41 -4.81 6.01
N ARG A 132 -13.76 -5.72 5.29
CA ARG A 132 -14.15 -6.10 3.92
C ARG A 132 -15.59 -6.61 3.80
N GLN A 133 -16.03 -7.44 4.75
CA GLN A 133 -17.40 -7.94 4.78
C GLN A 133 -18.41 -6.81 5.04
N LEU A 134 -18.12 -5.94 6.02
CA LEU A 134 -18.97 -4.79 6.34
C LEU A 134 -19.10 -3.84 5.14
N LEU A 135 -18.00 -3.58 4.42
CA LEU A 135 -18.02 -2.75 3.22
C LEU A 135 -18.99 -3.34 2.18
N SER A 136 -18.91 -4.63 1.91
CA SER A 136 -19.83 -5.33 1.01
C SER A 136 -21.29 -5.27 1.49
N GLU A 137 -21.55 -5.49 2.78
CA GLU A 137 -22.89 -5.40 3.39
C GLU A 137 -23.49 -3.99 3.27
N ARG A 138 -22.64 -2.96 3.18
CA ARG A 138 -23.01 -1.55 3.01
C ARG A 138 -23.01 -1.09 1.55
N GLY A 139 -22.90 -2.03 0.60
CA GLY A 139 -22.90 -1.74 -0.84
C GLY A 139 -21.60 -1.12 -1.37
N MET A 140 -20.58 -0.96 -0.52
CA MET A 140 -19.29 -0.40 -0.92
C MET A 140 -18.38 -1.48 -1.52
N CYS A 141 -17.67 -1.15 -2.60
CA CYS A 141 -16.70 -2.06 -3.21
C CYS A 141 -15.36 -2.08 -2.44
N PRO A 142 -14.97 -3.21 -1.79
CA PRO A 142 -13.71 -3.30 -1.05
C PRO A 142 -12.48 -3.11 -1.94
N SER A 143 -12.58 -3.52 -3.21
CA SER A 143 -11.50 -3.33 -4.18
C SER A 143 -11.26 -1.86 -4.48
N ARG A 144 -12.31 -1.08 -4.77
CA ARG A 144 -12.17 0.38 -5.00
C ARG A 144 -11.70 1.11 -3.75
N MET A 145 -12.19 0.69 -2.59
CA MET A 145 -11.82 1.25 -1.28
C MET A 145 -10.31 1.29 -1.05
N VAL A 146 -9.55 0.32 -1.57
CA VAL A 146 -8.08 0.34 -1.49
C VAL A 146 -7.49 1.57 -2.16
N ILE A 147 -7.98 1.93 -3.35
CA ILE A 147 -7.49 3.11 -4.10
C ILE A 147 -7.85 4.38 -3.34
N ASP A 148 -9.09 4.49 -2.85
CA ASP A 148 -9.55 5.68 -2.12
C ASP A 148 -8.78 5.87 -0.79
N LEU A 149 -8.56 4.78 -0.05
CA LEU A 149 -7.73 4.80 1.16
C LEU A 149 -6.27 5.11 0.85
N ALA A 150 -5.72 4.58 -0.24
CA ALA A 150 -4.37 4.90 -0.67
C ALA A 150 -4.27 6.36 -1.13
N ALA A 151 -5.28 6.93 -1.76
CA ALA A 151 -5.28 8.33 -2.18
C ALA A 151 -5.28 9.29 -0.98
N GLU A 152 -6.10 9.02 0.04
CA GLU A 152 -6.25 9.87 1.22
C GLU A 152 -5.23 9.57 2.35
N GLY A 153 -4.63 8.39 2.36
CA GLY A 153 -3.64 7.98 3.36
C GLY A 153 -2.35 8.79 3.28
N PHE A 154 -1.86 9.30 4.41
CA PHE A 154 -0.57 10.00 4.46
C PHE A 154 0.61 9.03 4.45
N ILE A 155 0.51 7.95 5.23
CA ILE A 155 1.45 6.82 5.19
C ILE A 155 0.71 5.58 4.73
N ILE A 156 1.26 4.88 3.74
CA ILE A 156 0.74 3.61 3.25
C ILE A 156 1.74 2.52 3.60
N VAL A 157 1.29 1.46 4.27
CA VAL A 157 2.09 0.26 4.51
C VAL A 157 1.51 -0.87 3.67
N SER A 158 2.31 -1.44 2.78
CA SER A 158 1.86 -2.47 1.83
C SER A 158 2.98 -3.42 1.42
N ASP A 159 2.66 -4.38 0.57
CA ASP A 159 3.61 -5.29 -0.08
C ASP A 159 4.10 -4.72 -1.42
N TYR A 160 5.10 -5.37 -2.00
CA TYR A 160 5.67 -4.95 -3.29
C TYR A 160 4.66 -4.92 -4.45
N PRO A 161 3.84 -5.96 -4.67
CA PRO A 161 2.81 -5.98 -5.72
C PRO A 161 1.87 -4.76 -5.75
N PHE A 162 1.65 -4.08 -4.61
CA PHE A 162 0.85 -2.86 -4.58
C PHE A 162 1.38 -1.78 -5.52
N ILE A 163 2.69 -1.60 -5.65
CA ILE A 163 3.29 -0.67 -6.62
C ILE A 163 3.82 -1.39 -7.86
N PHE A 164 4.36 -2.61 -7.74
CA PHE A 164 5.05 -3.28 -8.84
C PHE A 164 4.11 -4.17 -9.66
N HIS A 165 3.15 -3.55 -10.36
CA HIS A 165 2.16 -4.23 -11.20
C HIS A 165 1.92 -3.47 -12.52
N GLN A 166 1.19 -4.06 -13.48
CA GLN A 166 1.03 -3.47 -14.83
C GLN A 166 0.39 -2.06 -14.82
N GLY A 167 -0.44 -1.74 -13.82
CA GLY A 167 -1.15 -0.46 -13.69
C GLY A 167 -0.44 0.62 -12.87
N TRP A 168 0.81 0.40 -12.44
CA TRP A 168 1.46 1.21 -11.41
C TRP A 168 1.49 2.72 -11.70
N ARG A 169 1.67 3.14 -12.95
CA ARG A 169 1.72 4.57 -13.32
C ARG A 169 0.44 5.28 -12.93
N ARG A 170 -0.70 4.67 -13.26
CA ARG A 170 -2.01 5.21 -12.94
C ARG A 170 -2.26 5.21 -11.43
N LEU A 171 -1.82 4.16 -10.73
CA LEU A 171 -1.86 4.17 -9.27
C LEU A 171 -1.08 5.34 -8.69
N ILE A 172 0.17 5.55 -9.15
CA ILE A 172 1.01 6.66 -8.67
C ILE A 172 0.34 8.01 -8.95
N GLU A 173 -0.25 8.21 -10.13
CA GLU A 173 -1.00 9.43 -10.47
C GLU A 173 -2.19 9.66 -9.54
N GLU A 174 -2.95 8.60 -9.21
CA GLU A 174 -4.10 8.69 -8.31
C GLU A 174 -3.71 8.97 -6.86
N ILE A 175 -2.62 8.36 -6.37
CA ILE A 175 -2.23 8.51 -4.95
C ILE A 175 -1.28 9.67 -4.69
N SER A 176 -0.62 10.19 -5.72
CA SER A 176 0.27 11.36 -5.64
C SER A 176 -0.53 12.63 -5.90
N THR A 177 -1.40 12.99 -4.96
CA THR A 177 -2.23 14.19 -5.07
C THR A 177 -1.41 15.46 -4.77
N GLY A 178 -0.88 16.10 -5.83
CA GLY A 178 -0.33 17.46 -5.75
C GLY A 178 1.20 17.60 -5.89
N PRO A 179 1.76 18.80 -5.62
CA PRO A 179 3.20 19.08 -5.77
C PRO A 179 4.09 18.36 -4.74
N GLU A 180 3.47 17.70 -3.75
CA GLU A 180 4.15 16.87 -2.76
C GLU A 180 4.72 15.63 -3.43
N LYS A 181 6.06 15.57 -3.50
CA LYS A 181 6.74 14.40 -4.04
C LYS A 181 6.52 13.23 -3.06
N MET A 182 5.87 12.16 -3.47
CA MET A 182 5.80 10.94 -2.68
C MET A 182 7.22 10.37 -2.41
N VAL A 183 7.42 9.71 -1.27
CA VAL A 183 8.63 8.90 -0.97
C VAL A 183 8.23 7.44 -0.89
N ILE A 184 9.03 6.57 -1.51
CA ILE A 184 8.86 5.12 -1.41
C ILE A 184 10.04 4.57 -0.60
N LEU A 185 9.73 3.94 0.53
CA LEU A 185 10.68 3.20 1.35
C LEU A 185 10.48 1.70 1.07
N MET A 186 11.54 1.03 0.63
CA MET A 186 11.54 -0.42 0.41
C MET A 186 12.35 -1.10 1.50
N ILE A 187 11.71 -1.99 2.25
CA ILE A 187 12.32 -2.75 3.36
C ILE A 187 12.61 -4.18 2.90
N GLU A 188 13.88 -4.58 2.97
CA GLU A 188 14.36 -5.84 2.38
C GLU A 188 14.07 -5.94 0.88
N PRO A 189 14.58 -5.01 0.05
CA PRO A 189 14.26 -4.93 -1.38
C PRO A 189 14.67 -6.17 -2.19
N TYR A 190 15.50 -7.08 -1.66
CA TYR A 190 15.78 -8.35 -2.31
C TYR A 190 14.54 -9.27 -2.38
N GLU A 191 13.58 -9.09 -1.47
CA GLU A 191 12.28 -9.79 -1.47
C GLU A 191 11.37 -9.34 -2.61
N LEU A 192 11.67 -8.19 -3.24
CA LEU A 192 10.95 -7.73 -4.42
C LEU A 192 10.98 -8.77 -5.53
N LEU A 193 12.11 -9.43 -5.77
CA LEU A 193 12.22 -10.42 -6.84
C LEU A 193 11.33 -11.62 -6.58
N ARG A 194 11.25 -12.09 -5.32
CA ARG A 194 10.31 -13.14 -4.93
C ARG A 194 8.87 -12.70 -5.14
N GLY A 195 8.53 -11.48 -4.73
CA GLY A 195 7.21 -10.91 -4.94
C GLY A 195 6.84 -10.78 -6.41
N ILE A 196 7.77 -10.36 -7.27
CA ILE A 196 7.57 -10.30 -8.73
C ILE A 196 7.41 -11.72 -9.30
N ASP A 197 8.24 -12.67 -8.90
CA ASP A 197 8.16 -14.05 -9.40
C ASP A 197 6.82 -14.70 -9.05
N GLU A 198 6.31 -14.50 -7.83
CA GLU A 198 4.97 -14.93 -7.41
C GLU A 198 3.84 -14.23 -8.20
N GLU A 199 4.01 -12.97 -8.59
CA GLU A 199 3.01 -12.23 -9.36
C GLU A 199 2.96 -12.59 -10.85
N PHE A 200 4.10 -12.89 -11.46
CA PHE A 200 4.20 -13.20 -12.89
C PHE A 200 4.30 -14.70 -13.19
N THR A 201 4.26 -15.56 -12.17
CA THR A 201 4.12 -17.00 -12.36
C THR A 201 2.66 -17.39 -12.49
N PHE A 202 2.27 -17.81 -13.69
CA PHE A 202 0.96 -18.37 -13.97
C PHE A 202 1.05 -19.89 -14.02
N THR A 203 0.39 -20.57 -13.09
CA THR A 203 0.17 -22.01 -13.18
C THR A 203 -1.18 -22.24 -13.85
N ILE A 204 -1.17 -22.81 -15.04
CA ILE A 204 -2.40 -23.20 -15.74
C ILE A 204 -2.71 -24.64 -15.34
N HIS A 205 -3.75 -24.83 -14.55
CA HIS A 205 -4.26 -26.15 -14.21
C HIS A 205 -5.21 -26.66 -15.30
N ARG A 206 -5.41 -27.98 -15.36
CA ARG A 206 -6.32 -28.58 -16.35
C ARG A 206 -7.76 -28.12 -16.14
N GLU A 207 -8.13 -27.80 -14.90
CA GLU A 207 -9.44 -27.20 -14.58
C GLU A 207 -9.60 -25.79 -15.17
N ASP A 208 -8.52 -24.99 -15.25
CA ASP A 208 -8.55 -23.62 -15.82
C ASP A 208 -8.81 -23.61 -17.33
N LEU A 209 -8.57 -24.74 -18.00
CA LEU A 209 -8.81 -24.94 -19.43
C LEU A 209 -10.23 -25.43 -19.74
N SER A 210 -11.09 -25.61 -18.73
CA SER A 210 -12.33 -26.40 -18.86
C SER A 210 -13.65 -25.62 -18.92
N GLU A 211 -13.64 -24.29 -19.03
CA GLU A 211 -14.90 -23.51 -19.14
C GLU A 211 -15.12 -22.73 -20.45
N GLU A 212 -14.25 -22.83 -21.46
CA GLU A 212 -14.53 -22.24 -22.79
C GLU A 212 -14.15 -23.16 -23.95
N TYR A 213 -14.73 -24.37 -24.04
CA TYR A 213 -14.88 -25.12 -25.31
C TYR A 213 -16.05 -26.14 -25.26
N LEU A 214 -17.20 -25.77 -24.69
CA LEU A 214 -18.49 -26.44 -24.94
C LEU A 214 -19.63 -25.42 -25.05
#